data_AF-A0A9X7W034-F1
#
_entry.id   AF-A0A9X7W034-F1
#
_cell.length_a   1.000
_cell.length_b   1.000
_cell.length_c   1.000
_cell.angle_alpha   90.00
_cell.angle_beta   90.00
_cell.angle_gamma   90.00
#
_symmetry.space_group_name_H-M   'P 1'
#
loop_
_entity.id
_entity.type
_entity.pdbx_description
1 polymer ?
#
loop_
_entity_poly.entity_id
_entity_poly.type
_entity_poly.pdbx_seq_one_letter_code
_entity_poly.pdbx_strand_id
1 'polypeptide(L)' 'MFKFIVLMLIPLWVLVYTVQFGRWVWTKQNRSGTYAIFVIGVGAFMTAGWILWRMSHA' A
#
# COMPACT_ATOMS: atom_id res chain seq x y z
N MET A 1 -6.12 -18.33 8.53
CA MET A 1 -5.33 -17.25 9.18
C MET A 1 -3.87 -17.20 8.71
N PHE A 2 -3.08 -18.26 8.79
CA PHE A 2 -1.66 -18.24 8.35
C PHE A 2 -1.48 -17.80 6.88
N LYS A 3 -2.27 -18.35 5.94
CA LYS A 3 -2.26 -17.93 4.52
C LYS A 3 -2.52 -16.43 4.32
N PHE A 4 -3.44 -15.84 5.10
CA PHE A 4 -3.76 -14.42 5.01
C PHE A 4 -2.56 -13.56 5.41
N ILE A 5 -1.91 -13.89 6.53
CA ILE A 5 -0.72 -13.17 7.02
C ILE A 5 0.41 -13.23 5.99
N VAL A 6 0.67 -14.41 5.42
CA VAL A 6 1.70 -14.60 4.39
C VAL A 6 1.39 -13.79 3.12
N LEU A 7 0.14 -13.76 2.67
CA LEU A 7 -0.26 -12.98 1.51
C LEU A 7 -0.24 -11.47 1.76
N MET A 8 -0.48 -11.03 2.99
CA MET A 8 -0.50 -9.62 3.38
C MET A 8 0.91 -9.00 3.48
N LEU A 9 1.96 -9.83 3.59
CA LEU A 9 3.35 -9.35 3.54
C LEU A 9 3.68 -8.63 2.23
N ILE A 10 3.15 -9.09 1.10
CA ILE A 10 3.38 -8.50 -0.22
C ILE A 10 2.84 -7.05 -0.29
N PRO A 11 1.54 -6.78 -0.07
CA PRO A 11 1.02 -5.42 -0.12
C PRO A 11 1.61 -4.53 0.98
N LEU A 12 2.03 -5.09 2.12
CA LEU A 12 2.68 -4.33 3.19
C LEU A 12 4.08 -3.86 2.77
N TRP A 13 4.86 -4.70 2.10
CA TRP A 13 6.13 -4.31 1.48
C TRP A 13 5.96 -3.25 0.39
N VAL A 14 4.95 -3.42 -0.46
CA VAL A 14 4.61 -2.42 -1.49
C VAL A 14 4.28 -1.08 -0.85
N LEU A 15 3.47 -1.07 0.22
CA LEU A 15 3.13 0.16 0.94
C LEU A 15 4.37 0.86 1.51
N VAL A 16 5.31 0.12 2.10
CA VAL A 16 6.58 0.69 2.59
C VAL A 16 7.37 1.33 1.45
N TYR A 17 7.45 0.66 0.29
CA TYR A 17 8.11 1.21 -0.89
C TYR A 17 7.39 2.47 -1.40
N THR A 18 6.06 2.47 -1.46
CA THR A 18 5.25 3.63 -1.87
C THR A 18 5.44 4.82 -0.94
N VAL A 19 5.55 4.59 0.38
CA VAL A 19 5.85 5.65 1.36
C VAL A 19 7.24 6.23 1.13
N GLN A 20 8.26 5.39 0.91
CA GLN A 20 9.61 5.86 0.60
C GLN A 20 9.66 6.67 -0.71
N PHE A 21 8.95 6.20 -1.74
CA PHE A 21 8.78 6.93 -2.99
C PHE A 21 8.10 8.27 -2.78
N GLY A 22 7.01 8.32 -2.00
CA GLY A 22 6.32 9.57 -1.66
C GLY A 22 7.23 10.57 -0.93
N ARG A 23 8.08 10.09 -0.01
CA ARG A 23 9.11 10.92 0.68
C ARG A 23 10.16 11.44 -0.30
N TRP A 24 10.60 10.63 -1.27
CA TRP A 24 11.51 11.08 -2.32
C TRP A 24 10.86 12.10 -3.27
N VAL A 25 9.58 11.95 -3.60
CA VAL A 25 8.84 12.95 -4.40
C VAL A 25 8.68 14.26 -3.63
N TRP A 26 8.55 14.19 -2.31
CA TRP A 26 8.48 15.38 -1.45
C TRP A 26 9.78 16.19 -1.48
N THR A 27 10.94 15.53 -1.50
CA THR A 27 12.23 16.23 -1.59
C THR A 27 12.45 16.91 -2.94
N LYS A 28 11.74 16.48 -3.99
CA LYS A 28 11.74 17.11 -5.34
C LYS A 28 10.81 18.32 -5.45
N GLN A 29 10.32 18.89 -4.33
CA GLN A 29 9.33 19.98 -4.26
C GLN A 29 7.95 19.67 -4.88
N ASN A 30 7.69 18.43 -5.32
CA ASN A 30 6.41 18.05 -5.93
C ASN A 30 5.40 17.58 -4.87
N ARG A 31 4.91 18.54 -4.06
CA ARG A 31 3.99 18.24 -2.94
C ARG A 31 2.67 17.61 -3.40
N SER A 32 2.11 18.08 -4.51
CA SER A 32 0.86 17.53 -5.07
C SER A 32 1.03 16.07 -5.50
N GLY A 33 2.17 15.74 -6.13
CA GLY A 33 2.53 14.36 -6.46
C GLY A 33 2.61 13.47 -5.22
N THR A 34 3.22 13.95 -4.12
CA THR A 34 3.31 13.17 -2.89
C THR A 34 1.94 12.86 -2.29
N TYR A 35 1.01 13.82 -2.24
CA TYR A 35 -0.34 13.57 -1.74
C TYR A 35 -1.07 12.51 -2.58
N ALA A 36 -0.99 12.62 -3.90
CA ALA A 36 -1.59 11.62 -4.81
C ALA A 36 -1.02 10.21 -4.57
N ILE A 37 0.31 10.09 -4.42
CA ILE A 37 0.98 8.82 -4.15
C ILE A 37 0.51 8.20 -2.83
N PHE A 38 0.36 9.00 -1.77
CA PHE A 38 -0.14 8.52 -0.49
C PHE A 38 -1.59 8.05 -0.58
N VAL A 39 -2.47 8.82 -1.20
CA VAL A 39 -3.88 8.46 -1.36
C VAL A 39 -4.02 7.16 -2.16
N ILE A 40 -3.30 7.04 -3.28
CA ILE A 40 -3.32 5.84 -4.12
C ILE A 40 -2.71 4.64 -3.38
N GLY A 41 -1.58 4.83 -2.69
CA GLY A 41 -0.92 3.76 -1.93
C GLY A 41 -1.78 3.19 -0.81
N VAL A 42 -2.43 4.07 -0.04
CA VAL A 42 -3.36 3.68 1.03
C VAL A 42 -4.59 2.99 0.45
N GLY A 43 -5.19 3.54 -0.61
CA GLY A 43 -6.35 2.94 -1.26
C GLY A 43 -6.06 1.56 -1.84
N ALA A 44 -4.91 1.39 -2.50
CA ALA A 44 -4.46 0.11 -3.03
C ALA A 44 -4.24 -0.93 -1.91
N PHE A 45 -3.63 -0.53 -0.79
CA PHE A 45 -3.43 -1.42 0.36
C PHE A 45 -4.73 -1.84 1.01
N MET A 46 -5.68 -0.92 1.19
CA MET A 46 -7.02 -1.24 1.72
C MET A 46 -7.76 -2.22 0.81
N THR A 47 -7.71 -1.99 -0.50
CA THR A 47 -8.34 -2.86 -1.50
C THR A 47 -7.72 -4.26 -1.50
N ALA A 48 -6.38 -4.34 -1.46
CA ALA A 48 -5.66 -5.61 -1.36
C ALA A 48 -6.01 -6.36 -0.06
N GLY A 49 -6.05 -5.66 1.07
CA GLY A 49 -6.45 -6.24 2.36
C GLY A 49 -7.87 -6.79 2.33
N TRP A 50 -8.82 -6.06 1.74
CA TRP A 50 -10.21 -6.50 1.60
C TRP A 50 -10.35 -7.76 0.74
N ILE A 51 -9.69 -7.78 -0.42
CA ILE A 51 -9.71 -8.93 -1.34
C ILE A 51 -9.10 -10.16 -0.68
N LEU A 52 -7.92 -10.02 -0.07
CA LEU A 52 -7.25 -11.12 0.61
C LEU A 52 -8.06 -11.64 1.80
N TRP A 53 -8.75 -10.75 2.52
CA TRP A 53 -9.63 -11.14 3.62
C TRP A 53 -10.79 -11.98 3.11
N ARG A 54 -11.49 -11.53 2.06
CA ARG A 54 -12.57 -12.27 1.38
C ARG A 54 -12.10 -13.63 0.86
N MET A 55 -10.93 -13.71 0.23
CA MET A 55 -10.37 -14.96 -0.29
C MET A 55 -9.97 -15.95 0.81
N SER A 56 -9.62 -15.46 2.01
CA SER A 56 -9.22 -16.32 3.13
C SER A 56 -10.38 -16.85 3.98
N HIS A 57 -11.58 -16.30 3.79
CA HIS A 57 -12.82 -16.69 4.47
C HIS A 57 -13.88 -17.26 3.50
N ALA A 58 -13.54 -17.44 2.23
CA ALA A 58 -14.30 -18.17 1.22
C ALA A 58 -13.81 -19.62 1.14
#